data_AF-A0A4Q0T3X4-F1
#
_entry.id   AF-A0A4Q0T3X4-F1
#
_cell.length_a   1.000
_cell.length_b   1.000
_cell.length_c   1.000
_cell.angle_alpha   90.00
_cell.angle_beta   90.00
_cell.angle_gamma   90.00
#
_symmetry.space_group_name_H-M   'P 1'
#
loop_
_entity.id
_entity.type
_entity.pdbx_description
1 polymer ?
#
loop_
_entity_poly.entity_id
_entity_poly.type
_entity_poly.pdbx_seq_one_letter_code
_entity_poly.pdbx_strand_id
1 'polypeptide(L)'
;MARRAAVLLSLCIGSSLLSAQTVQPGAQPALQFEVASIRPHQSTGNDPSNRKVLPGGRFVATATTVRTLIRIAFGTDDNRMSGAPKWIDDELFDIDGVTVNRTEVTTPQQFQELLLSLLVERFQFKFHKEQKEGPVYWFEVDRPGNTGPGLRVSGRSRWQI
;
A
#
# COMPACT_ATOMS: atom_id res chain seq x y z
N MET A 1 60.27 31.68 9.29
CA MET A 1 58.98 31.92 9.96
C MET A 1 58.12 32.83 9.09
N ALA A 2 56.81 32.59 9.06
CA ALA A 2 55.73 33.28 8.33
C ALA A 2 55.72 33.14 6.78
N ARG A 3 55.01 32.12 6.29
CA ARG A 3 54.67 31.90 4.87
C ARG A 3 53.40 32.67 4.49
N ARG A 4 53.55 33.61 3.57
CA ARG A 4 52.46 34.18 2.76
C ARG A 4 52.40 33.37 1.46
N ALA A 5 51.25 32.80 1.11
CA ALA A 5 51.05 32.29 -0.24
C ALA A 5 49.59 32.50 -0.63
N ALA A 6 49.42 33.38 -1.60
CA ALA A 6 48.16 33.84 -2.13
C ALA A 6 47.43 32.73 -2.89
N VAL A 7 46.12 32.73 -2.71
CA VAL A 7 45.11 32.06 -3.51
C VAL A 7 45.17 32.62 -4.94
N LEU A 8 45.00 31.78 -5.96
CA LEU A 8 43.96 31.94 -7.00
C LEU A 8 44.03 30.82 -8.06
N LEU A 9 42.82 30.34 -8.35
CA LEU A 9 42.32 29.69 -9.57
C LEU A 9 43.02 28.42 -10.06
N SER A 10 42.41 27.27 -9.72
CA SER A 10 42.35 26.15 -10.65
C SER A 10 40.89 25.88 -11.00
N LEU A 11 40.63 25.93 -12.30
CA LEU A 11 39.38 25.78 -13.01
C LEU A 11 38.90 24.32 -12.93
N CYS A 12 37.86 24.03 -12.16
CA CYS A 12 37.16 22.75 -12.23
C CYS A 12 35.93 22.90 -13.13
N ILE A 13 36.09 22.54 -14.41
CA ILE A 13 34.96 22.19 -15.27
C ILE A 13 34.51 20.80 -14.81
N GLY A 14 33.68 20.78 -13.77
CA GLY A 14 33.05 19.57 -13.26
C GLY A 14 31.61 19.54 -13.74
N SER A 15 31.32 18.65 -14.68
CA SER A 15 29.99 18.39 -15.22
C SER A 15 28.95 18.28 -14.10
N SER A 16 28.00 19.21 -14.07
CA SER A 16 26.84 19.14 -13.19
C SER A 16 25.99 17.94 -13.58
N LEU A 17 26.26 16.77 -13.00
CA LEU A 17 25.26 15.73 -12.87
C LEU A 17 24.22 16.28 -11.89
N LEU A 18 23.19 16.90 -12.44
CA LEU A 18 21.98 17.25 -11.73
C LEU A 18 21.35 15.94 -11.28
N SER A 19 21.74 15.46 -10.10
CA SER A 19 21.04 14.37 -9.44
C SER A 19 19.67 14.94 -9.06
N ALA A 20 18.67 14.69 -9.90
CA ALA A 20 17.29 14.86 -9.55
C ALA A 20 17.00 13.86 -8.42
N GLN A 21 17.21 14.27 -7.17
CA GLN A 21 16.61 13.56 -6.05
C GLN A 21 15.11 13.79 -6.19
N THR A 22 14.42 12.83 -6.80
CA THR A 22 12.99 12.66 -6.61
C THR A 22 12.80 12.36 -5.13
N VAL A 23 12.65 13.41 -4.33
CA VAL A 23 12.03 13.31 -3.02
C VAL A 23 10.60 12.92 -3.34
N GLN A 24 10.32 11.62 -3.32
CA GLN A 24 8.95 11.14 -3.28
C GLN A 24 8.49 11.40 -1.85
N PRO A 25 7.66 12.42 -1.58
CA PRO A 25 7.10 12.56 -0.26
C PRO A 25 6.21 11.32 -0.13
N GLY A 26 6.50 10.46 0.85
CA GLY A 26 5.50 9.51 1.31
C GLY A 26 4.31 10.35 1.74
N ALA A 27 3.30 10.45 0.88
CA ALA A 27 2.10 11.22 1.15
C ALA A 27 1.54 10.66 2.46
N GLN A 28 1.60 11.48 3.52
CA GLN A 28 0.92 11.13 4.76
C GLN A 28 -0.56 10.95 4.41
N PRO A 29 -1.22 9.87 4.87
CA PRO A 29 -2.60 9.63 4.52
C PRO A 29 -3.44 10.85 4.92
N ALA A 30 -4.26 11.34 4.00
CA ALA A 30 -5.11 12.50 4.24
C ALA A 30 -6.14 12.23 5.35
N LEU A 31 -6.49 10.95 5.55
CA LEU A 31 -7.41 10.49 6.57
C LEU A 31 -6.68 9.70 7.66
N GLN A 32 -6.80 10.18 8.90
CA GLN A 32 -6.03 9.71 10.06
C GLN A 32 -6.94 9.43 11.27
N PHE A 33 -6.41 8.65 12.21
CA PHE A 33 -7.04 8.41 13.50
C PHE A 33 -6.63 9.48 14.51
N GLU A 34 -7.60 10.12 15.16
CA GLU A 34 -7.33 10.95 16.34
C GLU A 34 -6.92 10.06 17.51
N VAL A 35 -7.67 8.97 17.70
CA VAL A 35 -7.39 7.94 18.70
C VAL A 35 -7.66 6.57 18.08
N ALA A 36 -6.76 5.62 18.35
CA ALA A 36 -6.96 4.22 18.02
C ALA A 36 -6.39 3.36 19.14
N SER A 37 -7.21 2.42 19.62
CA SER A 37 -6.82 1.35 20.52
C SER A 37 -6.63 0.07 19.71
N ILE A 38 -5.53 -0.61 19.93
CA ILE A 38 -5.23 -1.91 19.33
C ILE A 38 -4.91 -2.88 20.46
N ARG A 39 -5.58 -4.03 20.47
CA ARG A 39 -5.40 -5.07 21.50
C ARG A 39 -5.29 -6.43 20.83
N PRO A 40 -4.42 -7.34 21.31
CA PRO A 40 -4.45 -8.73 20.89
C PRO A 40 -5.86 -9.31 21.13
N HIS A 41 -6.37 -10.03 20.15
CA HIS A 41 -7.64 -10.72 20.24
C HIS A 41 -7.44 -12.08 20.91
N GLN A 42 -8.23 -12.36 21.93
CA GLN A 42 -8.24 -13.68 22.58
C GLN A 42 -9.10 -14.63 21.76
N SER A 43 -8.47 -15.38 20.85
CA SER A 43 -9.21 -16.26 19.96
C SER A 43 -9.81 -17.46 20.69
N THR A 44 -11.05 -17.79 20.32
CA THR A 44 -11.76 -19.02 20.69
C THR A 44 -11.62 -20.14 19.65
N GLY A 45 -10.87 -19.90 18.56
CA GLY A 45 -10.52 -20.89 17.55
C GLY A 45 -11.28 -20.78 16.23
N ASN A 46 -12.35 -19.98 16.15
CA ASN A 46 -13.07 -19.72 14.89
C ASN A 46 -13.83 -18.39 14.88
N ASP A 47 -13.25 -17.36 15.50
CA ASP A 47 -13.91 -16.05 15.58
C ASP A 47 -13.98 -15.40 14.19
N PRO A 48 -15.16 -14.98 13.73
CA PRO A 48 -15.28 -14.33 12.43
C PRO A 48 -14.59 -12.98 12.44
N SER A 49 -13.72 -12.75 11.46
CA SER A 49 -13.09 -11.46 11.26
C SER A 49 -14.13 -10.45 10.76
N ASN A 50 -14.26 -9.31 11.43
CA ASN A 50 -15.20 -8.26 11.05
C ASN A 50 -14.53 -6.88 11.10
N ARG A 51 -14.93 -5.99 10.19
CA ARG A 51 -14.45 -4.60 10.09
C ARG A 51 -15.61 -3.73 9.65
N LYS A 52 -15.85 -2.64 10.36
CA LYS A 52 -16.94 -1.70 10.05
C LYS A 52 -16.52 -0.27 10.36
N VAL A 53 -17.01 0.65 9.53
CA VAL A 53 -17.04 2.07 9.86
C VAL A 53 -18.46 2.40 10.30
N LEU A 54 -18.56 3.01 11.47
CA LEU A 54 -19.79 3.49 12.09
C LEU A 54 -19.89 5.01 11.91
N PRO A 55 -21.11 5.58 11.98
CA PRO A 55 -21.31 7.02 11.95
C PRO A 55 -20.44 7.77 12.97
N GLY A 56 -20.07 9.00 12.64
CA GLY A 56 -19.12 9.81 13.39
C GLY A 56 -17.67 9.40 13.18
N GLY A 57 -17.35 8.71 12.07
CA GLY A 57 -15.99 8.34 11.73
C GLY A 57 -15.36 7.30 12.65
N ARG A 58 -16.15 6.45 13.29
CA ARG A 58 -15.62 5.41 14.20
C ARG A 58 -15.36 4.11 13.44
N PHE A 59 -14.13 3.64 13.47
CA PHE A 59 -13.74 2.35 12.92
C PHE A 59 -13.66 1.28 14.02
N VAL A 60 -14.25 0.12 13.76
CA VAL A 60 -14.16 -1.04 14.64
C VAL A 60 -13.76 -2.26 13.81
N ALA A 61 -12.73 -2.98 14.26
CA ALA A 61 -12.36 -4.28 13.74
C ALA A 61 -12.25 -5.31 14.88
N THR A 62 -12.67 -6.53 14.61
CA THR A 62 -12.56 -7.65 15.55
C THR A 62 -11.90 -8.84 14.86
N ALA A 63 -11.04 -9.55 15.59
CA ALA A 63 -10.33 -10.73 15.09
C ALA A 63 -9.71 -10.49 13.69
N THR A 64 -8.97 -9.40 13.49
CA THR A 64 -8.34 -9.09 12.20
C THR A 64 -6.83 -9.25 12.26
N THR A 65 -6.24 -9.80 11.20
CA THR A 65 -4.78 -9.88 11.06
C THR A 65 -4.22 -8.61 10.42
N VAL A 66 -2.95 -8.30 10.70
CA VAL A 66 -2.26 -7.18 10.04
C VAL A 66 -2.15 -7.40 8.54
N ARG A 67 -1.97 -8.65 8.08
CA ARG A 67 -2.00 -8.97 6.66
C ARG A 67 -3.29 -8.54 5.99
N THR A 68 -4.43 -8.81 6.62
CA THR A 68 -5.74 -8.42 6.07
C THR A 68 -5.87 -6.90 5.94
N LEU A 69 -5.38 -6.15 6.93
CA LEU A 69 -5.39 -4.69 6.88
C LEU A 69 -4.51 -4.16 5.73
N ILE A 70 -3.32 -4.73 5.53
CA ILE A 70 -2.42 -4.35 4.43
C ILE A 70 -3.07 -4.64 3.08
N ARG A 71 -3.65 -5.84 2.88
CA ARG A 71 -4.34 -6.20 1.63
C ARG A 71 -5.41 -5.19 1.26
N ILE A 72 -6.23 -4.81 2.23
CA ILE A 72 -7.31 -3.85 2.00
C ILE A 72 -6.71 -2.48 1.67
N ALA A 73 -5.77 -1.98 2.48
CA ALA A 73 -5.13 -0.67 2.29
C ALA A 73 -4.50 -0.49 0.90
N PHE A 74 -3.95 -1.56 0.31
CA PHE A 74 -3.35 -1.53 -1.02
C PHE A 74 -4.25 -2.04 -2.14
N GLY A 75 -5.44 -2.57 -1.83
CA GLY A 75 -6.30 -3.23 -2.80
C GLY A 75 -5.59 -4.36 -3.56
N THR A 76 -4.77 -5.15 -2.87
CA THR A 76 -3.90 -6.16 -3.48
C THR A 76 -4.08 -7.55 -2.90
N ASP A 77 -3.67 -8.54 -3.67
CA ASP A 77 -3.72 -9.95 -3.29
C ASP A 77 -2.46 -10.40 -2.55
N ASP A 78 -2.57 -11.52 -1.83
CA ASP A 78 -1.47 -12.06 -1.02
C ASP A 78 -0.20 -12.37 -1.82
N ASN A 79 -0.35 -12.73 -3.09
CA ASN A 79 0.78 -13.02 -3.98
C ASN A 79 1.60 -11.77 -4.39
N ARG A 80 1.14 -10.56 -4.06
CA ARG A 80 1.85 -9.30 -4.32
C ARG A 80 2.58 -8.75 -3.11
N MET A 81 2.52 -9.43 -1.96
CA MET A 81 3.23 -9.05 -0.74
C MET A 81 4.43 -9.95 -0.51
N SER A 82 5.58 -9.36 -0.18
CA SER A 82 6.82 -10.09 0.11
C SER A 82 7.60 -9.44 1.25
N GLY A 83 8.42 -10.22 1.95
CA GLY A 83 9.28 -9.73 3.03
C GLY A 83 8.55 -9.43 4.34
N ALA A 84 7.29 -9.85 4.47
CA ALA A 84 6.53 -9.67 5.70
C ALA A 84 6.92 -10.69 6.78
N PRO A 85 7.04 -10.28 8.06
CA PRO A 85 7.24 -11.20 9.17
C PRO A 85 6.04 -12.12 9.38
N LYS A 86 6.27 -13.38 9.80
CA LYS A 86 5.21 -14.38 9.98
C LYS A 86 4.06 -13.96 10.91
N TRP A 87 4.34 -13.15 11.94
CA TRP A 87 3.31 -12.75 12.91
C TRP A 87 2.12 -11.99 12.29
N ILE A 88 2.31 -11.33 11.12
CA ILE A 88 1.22 -10.59 10.48
C ILE A 88 0.11 -11.50 9.94
N ASP A 89 0.42 -12.80 9.78
CA ASP A 89 -0.47 -13.85 9.33
C ASP A 89 -1.27 -14.47 10.48
N ASP A 90 -0.61 -14.66 11.62
CA ASP A 90 -1.12 -15.52 12.69
C ASP A 90 -1.77 -14.71 13.82
N GLU A 91 -1.29 -13.50 14.09
CA GLU A 91 -1.78 -12.69 15.21
C GLU A 91 -3.06 -11.93 14.85
N LEU A 92 -4.06 -12.04 15.74
CA LEU A 92 -5.35 -11.39 15.62
C LEU A 92 -5.42 -10.19 16.55
N PHE A 93 -6.04 -9.11 16.06
CA PHE A 93 -6.21 -7.87 16.80
C PHE A 93 -7.66 -7.40 16.79
N ASP A 94 -8.06 -6.79 17.90
CA ASP A 94 -9.25 -5.96 18.02
C ASP A 94 -8.83 -4.49 17.97
N ILE A 95 -9.54 -3.72 17.14
CA ILE A 95 -9.24 -2.33 16.86
C ILE A 95 -10.49 -1.50 17.09
N ASP A 96 -10.35 -0.39 17.81
CA ASP A 96 -11.38 0.63 17.97
C ASP A 96 -10.73 2.00 17.84
N GLY A 97 -11.20 2.81 16.90
CA GLY A 97 -10.62 4.11 16.66
C GLY A 97 -11.62 5.11 16.09
N VAL A 98 -11.29 6.38 16.24
CA VAL A 98 -12.09 7.50 15.73
C VAL A 98 -11.20 8.36 14.83
N THR A 99 -11.73 8.74 13.67
CA THR A 99 -11.04 9.63 12.74
C THR A 99 -10.92 11.05 13.31
N VAL A 100 -9.89 11.76 12.86
CA VAL A 100 -9.75 13.19 13.15
C VAL A 100 -10.99 13.95 12.70
N ASN A 101 -11.47 14.85 13.56
CA ASN A 101 -12.68 15.66 13.36
C ASN A 101 -13.95 14.83 13.12
N ARG A 102 -13.96 13.53 13.46
CA ARG A 102 -15.08 12.61 13.17
C ARG A 102 -15.46 12.57 11.68
N THR A 103 -14.45 12.69 10.82
CA THR A 103 -14.62 12.64 9.36
C THR A 103 -15.23 11.29 8.96
N GLU A 104 -16.33 11.34 8.22
CA GLU A 104 -17.00 10.15 7.69
C GLU A 104 -16.19 9.47 6.59
N VAL A 105 -16.25 8.15 6.54
CA VAL A 105 -15.61 7.34 5.49
C VAL A 105 -16.72 6.82 4.57
N THR A 106 -16.81 7.43 3.39
CA THR A 106 -17.91 7.16 2.45
C THR A 106 -17.47 6.43 1.20
N THR A 107 -16.17 6.43 0.89
CA THR A 107 -15.63 5.77 -0.30
C THR A 107 -14.66 4.64 0.05
N PRO A 108 -14.51 3.63 -0.83
CA PRO A 108 -13.49 2.61 -0.68
C PRO A 108 -12.08 3.18 -0.56
N GLN A 109 -11.76 4.24 -1.32
CA GLN A 109 -10.44 4.88 -1.30
C GLN A 109 -10.16 5.54 0.05
N GLN A 110 -11.13 6.25 0.63
CA GLN A 110 -10.98 6.79 1.99
C GLN A 110 -10.78 5.67 3.02
N PHE A 111 -11.48 4.55 2.87
CA PHE A 111 -11.28 3.41 3.76
C PHE A 111 -9.87 2.83 3.64
N GLN A 112 -9.34 2.73 2.42
CA GLN A 112 -7.96 2.30 2.18
C GLN A 112 -6.94 3.24 2.82
N GLU A 113 -7.13 4.56 2.65
CA GLU A 113 -6.28 5.60 3.26
C GLU A 113 -6.32 5.55 4.79
N LEU A 114 -7.50 5.34 5.39
CA LEU A 114 -7.66 5.21 6.84
C LEU A 114 -6.92 3.97 7.38
N LEU A 115 -6.99 2.84 6.69
CA LEU A 115 -6.25 1.65 7.11
C LEU A 115 -4.74 1.85 6.94
N LEU A 116 -4.32 2.57 5.90
CA LEU A 116 -2.92 2.90 5.70
C LEU A 116 -2.38 3.80 6.83
N SER A 117 -3.13 4.81 7.30
CA SER A 117 -2.71 5.63 8.45
C SER A 117 -2.59 4.81 9.72
N LEU A 118 -3.54 3.92 9.99
CA LEU A 118 -3.44 3.02 11.14
C LEU A 118 -2.19 2.14 11.10
N LEU A 119 -1.87 1.56 9.94
CA LEU A 119 -0.68 0.75 9.75
C LEU A 119 0.61 1.56 9.98
N VAL A 120 0.70 2.76 9.39
CA VAL A 120 1.88 3.62 9.51
C VAL A 120 2.05 4.14 10.95
N GLU A 121 0.99 4.62 11.58
CA GLU A 121 1.08 5.28 12.88
C GLU A 121 1.16 4.30 14.05
N ARG A 122 0.38 3.22 14.02
CA ARG A 122 0.27 2.30 15.17
C ARG A 122 1.16 1.07 15.03
N PHE A 123 1.25 0.52 13.83
CA PHE A 123 2.13 -0.62 13.55
C PHE A 123 3.51 -0.21 13.04
N GLN A 124 3.79 1.10 12.87
CA GLN A 124 5.05 1.61 12.36
C GLN A 124 5.42 0.99 10.99
N PHE A 125 4.39 0.73 10.19
CA PHE A 125 4.51 0.02 8.93
C PHE A 125 5.34 0.81 7.92
N LYS A 126 6.39 0.17 7.41
CA LYS A 126 7.26 0.71 6.35
C LYS A 126 7.28 -0.27 5.20
N PHE A 127 7.17 0.24 4.00
CA PHE A 127 7.17 -0.56 2.77
C PHE A 127 7.88 0.20 1.65
N HIS A 128 8.27 -0.56 0.64
CA HIS A 128 8.69 -0.04 -0.65
C HIS A 128 7.93 -0.81 -1.74
N LYS A 129 7.80 -0.20 -2.92
CA LYS A 129 7.25 -0.89 -4.09
C LYS A 129 8.40 -1.33 -4.97
N GLU A 130 8.41 -2.62 -5.29
CA GLU A 130 9.37 -3.23 -6.20
C GLU A 130 8.62 -3.78 -7.42
N GLN A 131 9.24 -3.63 -8.59
CA GLN A 131 8.80 -4.35 -9.78
C GLN A 131 9.49 -5.71 -9.78
N LYS A 132 8.70 -6.78 -9.89
CA LYS A 132 9.18 -8.15 -9.99
C LYS A 132 8.70 -8.75 -11.28
N GLU A 133 9.62 -9.29 -12.06
CA GLU A 133 9.29 -10.12 -13.21
C GLU A 133 8.65 -11.42 -12.74
N GLY A 134 7.65 -11.90 -13.47
CA GLY A 134 6.95 -13.13 -13.16
C GLY A 134 6.31 -13.70 -14.43
N PRO A 135 5.97 -15.00 -14.42
CA PRO A 135 5.32 -15.62 -15.56
C PRO A 135 3.97 -14.94 -15.82
N VAL A 136 3.78 -14.48 -17.04
CA VAL A 136 2.49 -13.98 -17.53
C VAL A 136 1.93 -15.05 -18.46
N TYR A 137 0.69 -15.45 -18.20
CA TYR A 137 -0.07 -16.32 -19.09
C TYR A 137 -1.02 -15.46 -19.91
N TRP A 138 -1.02 -15.65 -21.22
CA TRP A 138 -2.03 -15.09 -22.11
C TRP A 138 -2.76 -16.22 -22.81
N PHE A 139 -4.05 -16.01 -23.08
CA PHE A 139 -4.85 -16.94 -23.84
C PHE A 139 -4.61 -16.70 -25.33
N GLU A 140 -4.23 -17.75 -26.04
CA GLU A 140 -4.21 -17.75 -27.51
C GLU A 140 -5.47 -18.43 -28.03
N VAL A 141 -6.02 -17.90 -29.13
CA VAL A 141 -7.17 -18.51 -29.76
C VAL A 141 -6.69 -19.75 -30.53
N ASP A 142 -7.03 -20.94 -30.02
CA ASP A 142 -6.67 -22.23 -30.64
C ASP A 142 -7.10 -22.30 -32.12
N ARG A 143 -8.28 -21.75 -32.45
CA ARG A 143 -8.81 -21.71 -33.82
C ARG A 143 -9.37 -20.35 -34.19
N PRO A 144 -8.63 -19.52 -34.94
CA PRO A 144 -9.14 -18.22 -35.38
C PRO A 144 -10.40 -18.43 -36.25
N GLY A 145 -11.51 -17.81 -35.84
CA GLY A 145 -12.78 -17.82 -36.59
C GLY A 145 -13.82 -18.85 -36.12
N ASN A 146 -13.47 -19.81 -35.25
CA ASN A 146 -14.44 -20.72 -34.64
C ASN A 146 -14.39 -20.58 -33.12
N THR A 147 -14.98 -19.50 -32.61
CA THR A 147 -15.18 -19.33 -31.17
C THR A 147 -16.34 -20.24 -30.77
N GLY A 148 -16.14 -21.11 -29.78
CA GLY A 148 -17.15 -22.08 -29.35
C GLY A 148 -18.50 -21.43 -29.00
N PRO A 149 -19.59 -22.22 -28.92
CA PRO A 149 -20.93 -21.69 -28.69
C PRO A 149 -20.96 -20.79 -27.44
N GLY A 150 -21.42 -19.55 -27.60
CA GLY A 150 -21.53 -18.56 -26.53
C GLY A 150 -20.40 -17.54 -26.44
N LEU A 151 -19.32 -17.69 -27.21
CA LEU A 151 -18.22 -16.73 -27.23
C LEU A 151 -18.33 -15.78 -28.44
N ARG A 152 -18.37 -14.47 -28.17
CA ARG A 152 -18.34 -13.42 -29.19
C ARG A 152 -16.95 -12.80 -29.22
N VAL A 153 -16.36 -12.67 -30.40
CA VAL A 153 -15.11 -11.92 -30.57
C VAL A 153 -15.36 -10.47 -30.15
N SER A 154 -14.71 -10.04 -29.08
CA SER A 154 -14.68 -8.62 -28.68
C SER A 154 -13.98 -7.83 -29.79
N GLY A 155 -14.58 -6.71 -30.21
CA GLY A 155 -14.07 -5.88 -31.31
C GLY A 155 -12.60 -5.53 -31.14
N ARG A 156 -11.85 -5.62 -32.24
CA ARG A 156 -10.39 -5.47 -32.34
C ARG A 156 -9.89 -4.21 -31.59
N SER A 157 -9.41 -4.38 -30.35
CA SER A 157 -8.60 -3.38 -29.67
C SER A 157 -7.19 -3.42 -30.23
N ARG A 158 -6.84 -2.38 -30.97
CA ARG A 158 -5.50 -2.14 -31.49
C ARG A 158 -4.60 -1.69 -30.33
N TRP A 159 -4.01 -2.63 -29.62
CA TRP A 159 -2.91 -2.35 -28.69
C TRP A 159 -1.66 -2.10 -29.54
N GLN A 160 -1.29 -0.84 -29.72
CA GLN A 160 0.07 -0.46 -30.12
C GLN A 160 0.90 -0.39 -28.84
N ILE A 161 1.98 -1.17 -28.82
CA ILE A 161 3.11 -1.02 -27.89
C ILE A 161 4.00 0.07 -28.47
#